data_AF-A0A4R5I634-F1
#
_entry.id   AF-A0A4R5I634-F1
#
_cell.length_a   1.000
_cell.length_b   1.000
_cell.length_c   1.000
_cell.angle_alpha   90.00
_cell.angle_beta   90.00
_cell.angle_gamma   90.00
#
_symmetry.space_group_name_H-M   'P 1'
#
loop_
_entity.id
_entity.type
_entity.pdbx_description
1 polymer ?
#
loop_
_entity_poly.entity_id
_entity_poly.type
_entity_poly.pdbx_seq_one_letter_code
_entity_poly.pdbx_strand_id
1 'polypeptide(L)'
;MRHGVAQAARLPPGAYRATEARCEPGRLAALRGLPAVEPLMTYTVGQRLTGGRARLRSAETTPPPRYKDGTLISAMTNIHRFVTNEADRRILRDTKGIGTERTRDAIIETLKARGYIKVVKSEFHPTDAGIELIEKLPNELRDPVTTAKWEMALGLIAEGKMPAASFDDMIRKMCCSLVEGMKTVKFDLSKMGAQDEADSKP
;
A
#
# COMPACT_ATOMS: atom_id res chain seq x y z
N MET A 1 26.95 14.10 -10.30
CA MET A 1 27.81 14.43 -9.14
C MET A 1 27.16 13.89 -7.87
N ARG A 2 27.95 13.34 -6.96
CA ARG A 2 27.52 12.45 -5.86
C ARG A 2 26.55 13.16 -4.90
N HIS A 3 25.30 12.69 -4.83
CA HIS A 3 24.41 13.02 -3.71
C HIS A 3 24.92 12.28 -2.47
N GLY A 4 25.83 12.91 -1.73
CA GLY A 4 26.24 12.45 -0.41
C GLY A 4 25.07 12.59 0.54
N VAL A 5 24.27 11.53 0.71
CA VAL A 5 23.34 11.43 1.82
C VAL A 5 24.21 11.29 3.06
N ALA A 6 24.43 12.40 3.78
CA ALA A 6 25.19 12.39 5.01
C ALA A 6 24.50 11.44 5.99
N GLN A 7 25.13 10.29 6.22
CA GLN A 7 24.65 9.27 7.15
C GLN A 7 24.42 9.96 8.51
N ALA A 8 23.21 9.89 9.02
CA ALA A 8 22.82 10.61 10.21
C ALA A 8 23.51 9.99 11.44
N ALA A 9 24.71 10.46 11.76
CA ALA A 9 25.34 10.21 13.05
C ALA A 9 24.40 10.70 14.15
N ARG A 10 24.17 9.87 15.19
CA ARG A 10 23.41 10.24 16.38
C ARG A 10 24.05 11.47 17.01
N LEU A 11 23.25 12.52 17.22
CA LEU A 11 23.69 13.73 17.89
C LEU A 11 23.88 13.45 19.39
N PRO A 12 24.88 14.07 20.05
CA PRO A 12 25.01 14.00 21.50
C PRO A 12 23.81 14.70 22.19
N PRO A 13 23.48 14.32 23.44
CA PRO A 13 22.40 14.95 24.20
C PRO A 13 22.61 16.46 24.33
N GLY A 14 21.56 17.24 24.06
CA GLY A 14 21.60 18.72 24.06
C GLY A 14 22.06 19.34 22.73
N ALA A 15 22.49 18.56 21.75
CA ALA A 15 22.78 19.06 20.40
C ALA A 15 21.54 19.03 19.51
N TYR A 16 21.35 20.10 18.74
CA TYR A 16 20.28 20.24 17.76
C TYR A 16 20.89 20.26 16.36
N ARG A 17 20.15 19.76 15.37
CA ARG A 17 20.52 19.86 13.96
C ARG A 17 19.45 20.65 13.22
N ALA A 18 19.88 21.69 12.53
CA ALA A 18 19.09 22.35 11.49
C ALA A 18 19.56 21.82 10.13
N THR A 19 18.62 21.47 9.26
CA THR A 19 18.89 21.07 7.89
C THR A 19 18.04 21.91 6.96
N GLU A 20 18.66 22.50 5.95
CA GLU A 20 17.96 23.18 4.87
C GLU A 20 18.30 22.49 3.55
N ALA A 21 17.31 22.33 2.68
CA ALA A 21 17.48 21.71 1.38
C ALA A 21 17.56 22.80 0.30
N ARG A 22 18.63 22.75 -0.52
CA ARG A 22 18.76 23.60 -1.71
C ARG A 22 18.19 22.87 -2.92
N CYS A 23 17.28 23.51 -3.65
CA CYS A 23 16.78 23.03 -4.93
C CYS A 23 17.39 23.87 -6.06
N GLU A 24 18.24 23.25 -6.90
CA GLU A 24 18.67 23.87 -8.14
C GLU A 24 17.47 23.88 -9.13
N PRO A 25 17.15 25.02 -9.77
CA PRO A 25 15.88 25.21 -10.44
C PRO A 25 15.66 24.30 -11.66
N GLY A 26 16.70 23.71 -12.25
CA GLY A 26 16.62 22.62 -13.24
C GLY A 26 15.39 22.63 -14.17
N ARG A 27 14.60 21.56 -14.17
CA ARG A 27 13.35 21.41 -14.94
C ARG A 27 12.17 22.23 -14.38
N LEU A 28 12.29 22.72 -13.15
CA LEU A 28 11.28 23.54 -12.48
C LEU A 28 11.28 25.00 -12.97
N ALA A 29 12.38 25.47 -13.56
CA ALA A 29 12.48 26.83 -14.13
C ALA A 29 11.43 27.13 -15.22
N ALA A 30 10.91 26.08 -15.89
CA ALA A 30 9.90 26.20 -16.94
C ALA A 30 8.45 26.30 -16.41
N LEU A 31 8.22 26.07 -15.11
CA LEU A 31 6.88 26.12 -14.50
C LEU A 31 6.57 27.53 -14.01
N ARG A 32 5.47 28.12 -14.49
CA ARG A 32 5.00 29.44 -14.05
C ARG A 32 4.36 29.36 -12.66
N GLY A 33 4.62 30.34 -11.80
CA GLY A 33 3.96 30.50 -10.50
C GLY A 33 4.70 29.92 -9.29
N LEU A 34 5.97 29.56 -9.42
CA LEU A 34 6.79 29.18 -8.26
C LEU A 34 7.16 30.43 -7.44
N PRO A 35 7.10 30.35 -6.09
CA PRO A 35 7.53 31.46 -5.24
C PRO A 35 9.04 31.70 -5.42
N ALA A 36 9.44 32.98 -5.41
CA ALA A 36 10.86 33.33 -5.43
C ALA A 36 11.56 32.72 -4.22
N VAL A 37 12.66 32.00 -4.46
CA VAL A 37 13.46 31.40 -3.38
C VAL A 37 14.27 32.52 -2.73
N GLU A 38 13.95 32.87 -1.48
CA GLU A 38 14.76 33.80 -0.71
C GLU A 38 16.14 33.22 -0.40
N PRO A 39 17.21 34.02 -0.45
CA PRO A 39 18.56 33.54 -0.16
C PRO A 39 18.68 33.13 1.31
N LEU A 40 19.11 31.89 1.52
CA LEU A 40 19.30 31.31 2.85
C LEU A 40 20.47 31.99 3.59
N MET A 41 20.38 32.04 4.92
CA MET A 41 21.47 32.51 5.77
C MET A 41 22.66 31.56 5.69
N THR A 42 23.86 32.09 5.50
CA THR A 42 25.10 31.31 5.53
C THR A 42 25.67 31.26 6.95
N TYR A 43 26.11 30.08 7.38
CA TYR A 43 26.68 29.85 8.71
C TYR A 43 28.09 29.28 8.61
N THR A 44 28.95 29.67 9.56
CA THR A 44 30.33 29.16 9.67
C THR A 44 30.46 28.27 10.90
N VAL A 45 31.23 27.19 10.80
CA VAL A 45 31.54 26.31 11.93
C VAL A 45 32.21 27.13 13.04
N GLY A 46 31.64 27.11 14.25
CA GLY A 46 32.12 27.89 15.40
C GLY A 46 31.40 29.24 15.62
N GLN A 47 30.49 29.64 14.73
CA GLN A 47 29.66 30.83 14.92
C GLN A 47 28.73 30.66 16.13
N ARG A 48 28.78 31.60 17.08
CA ARG A 48 27.81 31.67 18.18
C ARG A 48 26.52 32.31 17.68
N LEU A 49 25.40 31.62 17.86
CA LEU A 49 24.07 32.15 17.58
C LEU A 49 23.41 32.55 18.91
N THR A 50 22.86 33.77 18.97
CA THR A 50 22.14 34.31 20.14
C THR A 50 20.68 34.59 19.77
N GLY A 51 19.77 34.61 20.76
CA GLY A 51 18.36 34.98 20.54
C GLY A 51 17.39 33.84 20.20
N GLY A 52 17.78 32.58 20.40
CA GLY A 52 16.88 31.43 20.24
C GLY A 52 15.80 31.39 21.33
N ARG A 53 14.54 31.18 20.94
CA ARG A 53 13.44 30.88 21.87
C ARG A 53 13.13 29.38 21.84
N ALA A 54 13.26 28.71 22.97
CA ALA A 54 12.78 27.35 23.13
C ALA A 54 11.27 27.37 23.38
N ARG A 55 10.50 26.62 22.58
CA ARG A 55 9.09 26.35 22.83
C ARG A 55 8.91 24.86 23.02
N LEU A 56 8.35 24.46 24.15
CA LEU A 56 7.93 23.08 24.36
C LEU A 56 6.72 22.82 23.45
N ARG A 57 6.86 21.91 22.50
CA ARG A 57 5.75 21.42 21.67
C ARG A 57 5.36 20.04 22.20
N SER A 58 4.18 19.96 22.82
CA SER A 58 3.50 18.69 22.98
C SER A 58 2.96 18.25 21.61
N ALA A 59 3.24 17.00 21.23
CA ALA A 59 2.72 16.39 20.02
C ALA A 59 2.11 15.04 20.39
N GLU A 60 0.93 14.77 19.85
CA GLU A 60 0.23 13.49 20.01
C GLU A 60 0.30 12.69 18.70
N THR A 61 0.28 11.37 18.81
CA THR A 61 0.25 10.49 17.64
C THR A 61 -1.13 10.52 17.00
N THR A 62 -1.20 10.84 15.72
CA THR A 62 -2.45 10.76 14.94
C THR A 62 -2.63 9.35 14.39
N PRO A 63 -3.85 8.78 14.40
CA PRO A 63 -4.10 7.51 13.75
C PRO A 63 -3.80 7.58 12.23
N PRO A 64 -3.47 6.44 11.59
CA PRO A 64 -3.21 6.40 10.16
C PRO A 64 -4.41 6.94 9.36
N PRO A 65 -4.17 7.72 8.29
CA PRO A 65 -5.24 8.21 7.44
C PRO A 65 -5.92 7.05 6.70
N ARG A 66 -7.22 7.18 6.45
CA ARG A 66 -7.97 6.22 5.64
C ARG A 66 -7.56 6.26 4.18
N TYR A 67 -7.79 5.16 3.48
CA TYR A 67 -7.56 5.07 2.06
C TYR A 67 -8.62 5.85 1.27
N LYS A 68 -8.17 6.60 0.27
CA LYS A 68 -8.91 7.20 -0.85
C LYS A 68 -8.48 6.52 -2.16
N ASP A 69 -9.19 6.72 -3.28
CA ASP A 69 -8.89 6.05 -4.56
C ASP A 69 -7.38 6.06 -4.90
N GLY A 70 -6.77 7.24 -5.01
CA GLY A 70 -5.35 7.36 -5.36
C GLY A 70 -4.39 6.75 -4.33
N THR A 71 -4.71 6.84 -3.04
CA THR A 71 -3.86 6.24 -1.99
C THR A 71 -3.98 4.71 -1.95
N LEU A 72 -5.15 4.16 -2.28
CA LEU A 72 -5.37 2.71 -2.36
C LEU A 72 -4.64 2.14 -3.57
N ILE A 73 -4.76 2.77 -4.74
CA ILE A 73 -4.02 2.37 -5.95
C ILE A 73 -2.51 2.43 -5.71
N SER A 74 -2.04 3.48 -5.04
CA SER A 74 -0.63 3.59 -4.64
C SER A 74 -0.22 2.49 -3.66
N ALA A 75 -1.08 2.13 -2.71
CA ALA A 75 -0.85 1.01 -1.78
C ALA A 75 -0.81 -0.35 -2.49
N MET A 76 -1.70 -0.60 -3.46
CA MET A 76 -1.72 -1.81 -4.28
C MET A 76 -0.44 -1.95 -5.11
N THR A 77 0.05 -0.84 -5.67
CA THR A 77 1.32 -0.79 -6.42
C THR A 77 2.53 -1.03 -5.51
N ASN A 78 2.50 -0.45 -4.31
CA ASN A 78 3.59 -0.48 -3.34
C ASN A 78 3.36 -1.50 -2.22
N ILE A 79 2.65 -2.58 -2.50
CA ILE A 79 2.26 -3.57 -1.48
C ILE A 79 3.48 -4.22 -0.79
N HIS A 80 4.63 -4.25 -1.47
CA HIS A 80 5.91 -4.69 -0.92
C HIS A 80 6.31 -3.95 0.36
N ARG A 81 5.77 -2.76 0.64
CA ARG A 81 6.04 -2.02 1.89
C ARG A 81 5.36 -2.64 3.11
N PHE A 82 4.33 -3.45 2.90
CA PHE A 82 3.51 -4.08 3.94
C PHE A 82 3.94 -5.51 4.25
N VAL A 83 4.89 -6.07 3.47
CA VAL A 83 5.41 -7.43 3.67
C VAL A 83 6.68 -7.39 4.51
N THR A 84 6.86 -8.33 5.43
CA THR A 84 8.02 -8.38 6.34
C THR A 84 9.24 -9.05 5.71
N ASN A 85 9.05 -10.15 4.96
CA ASN A 85 10.13 -10.93 4.36
C ASN A 85 10.76 -10.25 3.13
N GLU A 86 12.09 -10.13 3.12
CA GLU A 86 12.84 -9.44 2.08
C GLU A 86 12.73 -10.12 0.69
N ALA A 87 12.68 -11.44 0.65
CA ALA A 87 12.53 -12.19 -0.60
C ALA A 87 11.17 -11.88 -1.26
N ASP A 88 10.10 -11.93 -0.48
CA ASP A 88 8.74 -11.65 -0.95
C ASP A 88 8.57 -10.17 -1.35
N ARG A 89 9.22 -9.24 -0.62
CA ARG A 89 9.27 -7.83 -1.03
C ARG A 89 9.91 -7.64 -2.39
N ARG A 90 10.95 -8.40 -2.72
CA ARG A 90 11.64 -8.31 -4.00
C ARG A 90 10.71 -8.73 -5.13
N ILE A 91 10.06 -9.88 -4.99
CA ILE A 91 9.10 -10.39 -5.97
C ILE A 91 7.99 -9.35 -6.22
N LEU A 92 7.39 -8.82 -5.14
CA LEU A 92 6.33 -7.81 -5.23
C LEU A 92 6.78 -6.48 -5.84
N ARG A 93 8.06 -6.11 -5.73
CA ARG A 93 8.61 -4.94 -6.44
C ARG A 93 8.75 -5.21 -7.93
N ASP A 94 9.27 -6.38 -8.28
CA ASP A 94 9.51 -6.78 -9.67
C ASP A 94 8.18 -6.94 -10.43
N THR A 95 7.12 -7.44 -9.77
CA THR A 95 5.77 -7.60 -10.35
C THR A 95 4.91 -6.32 -10.29
N LYS A 96 5.47 -5.19 -9.81
CA LYS A 96 4.75 -3.91 -9.62
C LYS A 96 3.50 -4.00 -8.73
N GLY A 97 3.54 -4.86 -7.70
CA GLY A 97 2.49 -5.00 -6.69
C GLY A 97 1.40 -6.00 -7.05
N ILE A 98 0.17 -5.76 -6.58
CA ILE A 98 -1.01 -6.59 -6.91
C ILE A 98 -1.78 -5.97 -8.08
N GLY A 99 -2.06 -6.80 -9.08
CA GLY A 99 -2.79 -6.42 -10.28
C GLY A 99 -2.00 -5.49 -11.19
N THR A 100 -2.49 -5.32 -12.42
CA THR A 100 -1.91 -4.41 -13.41
C THR A 100 -2.61 -3.06 -13.34
N GLU A 101 -1.97 -2.00 -13.83
CA GLU A 101 -2.53 -0.64 -13.82
C GLU A 101 -3.95 -0.59 -14.39
N ARG A 102 -4.21 -1.35 -15.46
CA ARG A 102 -5.52 -1.42 -16.13
C ARG A 102 -6.62 -2.07 -15.29
N THR A 103 -6.29 -2.95 -14.34
CA THR A 103 -7.28 -3.75 -13.61
C THR A 103 -7.61 -3.21 -12.22
N ARG A 104 -6.80 -2.31 -11.66
CA ARG A 104 -6.96 -1.81 -10.29
C ARG A 104 -8.25 -1.03 -10.10
N ASP A 105 -8.56 -0.13 -11.01
CA ASP A 105 -9.79 0.66 -10.94
C ASP A 105 -11.03 -0.25 -11.04
N ALA A 106 -11.02 -1.21 -11.97
CA ALA A 106 -12.12 -2.16 -12.13
C ALA A 106 -12.33 -3.04 -10.89
N ILE A 107 -11.26 -3.45 -10.21
CA ILE A 107 -11.36 -4.21 -8.95
C ILE A 107 -11.98 -3.36 -7.85
N ILE A 108 -11.55 -2.10 -7.71
CA ILE A 108 -12.11 -1.17 -6.71
C ILE A 108 -13.60 -0.95 -6.95
N GLU A 109 -14.01 -0.73 -8.20
CA GLU A 109 -15.43 -0.59 -8.55
C GLU A 109 -16.23 -1.86 -8.26
N THR A 110 -15.64 -3.04 -8.49
CA THR A 110 -16.28 -4.30 -8.13
C THR A 110 -16.48 -4.43 -6.62
N LEU A 111 -15.52 -4.00 -5.81
CA LEU A 111 -15.63 -4.01 -4.34
C LEU A 111 -16.70 -3.04 -3.82
N LYS A 112 -16.86 -1.88 -4.48
CA LYS A 112 -17.94 -0.93 -4.21
C LYS A 112 -19.30 -1.52 -4.59
N ALA A 113 -19.41 -2.08 -5.79
CA ALA A 113 -20.66 -2.66 -6.32
C ALA A 113 -21.17 -3.84 -5.48
N ARG A 114 -20.25 -4.67 -4.94
CA ARG A 114 -20.59 -5.77 -4.03
C ARG A 114 -20.87 -5.35 -2.59
N GLY A 115 -20.77 -4.05 -2.28
CA GLY A 115 -21.07 -3.53 -0.95
C GLY A 115 -20.04 -3.89 0.13
N TYR A 116 -18.81 -4.29 -0.23
CA TYR A 116 -17.74 -4.56 0.75
C TYR A 116 -17.07 -3.28 1.25
N ILE A 117 -17.11 -2.22 0.45
CA ILE A 117 -16.53 -0.92 0.76
C ILE A 117 -17.57 0.16 0.48
N LYS A 118 -17.74 1.09 1.43
CA LYS A 118 -18.54 2.31 1.27
C LYS A 118 -17.63 3.54 1.18
N VAL A 119 -18.03 4.52 0.38
CA VAL A 119 -17.32 5.80 0.26
C VAL A 119 -18.01 6.83 1.14
N VAL A 120 -17.28 7.40 2.11
CA VAL A 120 -17.76 8.49 2.97
C VAL A 120 -16.78 9.64 2.85
N LYS A 121 -17.23 10.81 2.38
CA LYS A 121 -16.37 12.00 2.22
C LYS A 121 -15.07 11.72 1.42
N SER A 122 -15.19 10.91 0.35
CA SER A 122 -14.06 10.47 -0.50
C SER A 122 -13.03 9.57 0.21
N GLU A 123 -13.39 8.96 1.34
CA GLU A 123 -12.61 7.94 2.04
C GLU A 123 -13.32 6.59 1.98
N PHE A 124 -12.54 5.52 1.89
CA PHE A 124 -13.01 4.16 1.93
C PHE A 124 -13.21 3.69 3.36
N HIS A 125 -14.41 3.16 3.61
CA HIS A 125 -14.76 2.48 4.84
C HIS A 125 -15.16 1.05 4.51
N PRO A 126 -14.58 0.04 5.16
CA PRO A 126 -15.11 -1.31 5.04
C PRO A 126 -16.53 -1.37 5.63
N THR A 127 -17.38 -2.18 5.02
CA THR A 127 -18.70 -2.51 5.57
C THR A 127 -18.60 -3.72 6.49
N ASP A 128 -19.64 -3.96 7.30
CA ASP A 128 -19.66 -5.13 8.20
C ASP A 128 -19.56 -6.43 7.40
N ALA A 129 -20.22 -6.50 6.23
CA ALA A 129 -20.10 -7.60 5.27
C ALA A 129 -18.65 -7.80 4.79
N GLY A 130 -17.94 -6.72 4.44
CA GLY A 130 -16.55 -6.78 3.99
C GLY A 130 -15.59 -7.23 5.10
N ILE A 131 -15.82 -6.79 6.33
CA ILE A 131 -15.03 -7.21 7.50
C ILE A 131 -15.25 -8.70 7.76
N GLU A 132 -16.50 -9.13 7.83
CA GLU A 132 -16.84 -10.53 8.09
C GLU A 132 -16.25 -11.46 7.02
N LEU A 133 -16.32 -11.06 5.74
CA LEU A 133 -15.73 -11.83 4.66
C LEU A 133 -14.22 -12.03 4.87
N ILE A 134 -13.48 -10.97 5.19
CA ILE A 134 -12.03 -11.05 5.39
C ILE A 134 -11.65 -11.83 6.65
N GLU A 135 -12.47 -11.77 7.70
CA GLU A 135 -12.25 -12.52 8.94
C GLU A 135 -12.46 -14.03 8.77
N LYS A 136 -13.41 -14.43 7.91
CA LYS A 136 -13.74 -15.84 7.66
C LYS A 136 -12.86 -16.48 6.59
N LEU A 137 -12.22 -15.68 5.73
CA LEU A 137 -11.33 -16.19 4.69
C LEU A 137 -10.01 -16.71 5.28
N PRO A 138 -9.46 -17.81 4.73
CA PRO A 138 -8.17 -18.34 5.15
C PRO A 138 -7.04 -17.36 4.84
N ASN A 139 -6.01 -17.38 5.69
CA ASN A 139 -4.88 -16.46 5.61
C ASN A 139 -4.19 -16.47 4.24
N GLU A 140 -4.17 -17.62 3.58
CA GLU A 140 -3.54 -17.80 2.26
C GLU A 140 -4.18 -16.93 1.18
N LEU A 141 -5.49 -16.68 1.26
CA LEU A 141 -6.24 -15.87 0.27
C LEU A 141 -6.16 -14.36 0.52
N ARG A 142 -5.89 -13.96 1.76
CA ARG A 142 -5.73 -12.54 2.13
C ARG A 142 -4.28 -12.06 2.04
N ASP A 143 -3.32 -12.98 1.93
CA ASP A 143 -1.89 -12.65 1.87
C ASP A 143 -1.48 -12.20 0.46
N PRO A 144 -0.98 -10.96 0.28
CA PRO A 144 -0.49 -10.48 -1.01
C PRO A 144 0.70 -11.29 -1.55
N VAL A 145 1.44 -12.00 -0.69
CA VAL A 145 2.58 -12.84 -1.08
C VAL A 145 2.13 -14.02 -1.93
N THR A 146 0.96 -14.61 -1.64
CA THR A 146 0.42 -15.73 -2.43
C THR A 146 0.22 -15.32 -3.90
N THR A 147 -0.33 -14.13 -4.13
CA THR A 147 -0.49 -13.58 -5.48
C THR A 147 0.85 -13.35 -6.16
N ALA A 148 1.85 -12.85 -5.44
CA ALA A 148 3.20 -12.62 -5.97
C ALA A 148 3.85 -13.93 -6.47
N LYS A 149 3.66 -15.02 -5.70
CA LYS A 149 4.17 -16.35 -6.06
C LYS A 149 3.53 -16.89 -7.34
N TRP A 150 2.24 -16.61 -7.57
CA TRP A 150 1.57 -17.01 -8.81
C TRP A 150 2.09 -16.22 -10.01
N GLU A 151 2.23 -14.91 -9.89
CA GLU A 151 2.83 -14.08 -10.95
C GLU A 151 4.25 -14.54 -11.30
N MET A 152 5.05 -14.92 -10.30
CA MET A 152 6.37 -15.51 -10.52
C MET A 152 6.29 -16.85 -11.25
N ALA A 153 5.40 -17.75 -10.84
CA ALA A 153 5.22 -19.04 -11.51
C ALA A 153 4.77 -18.86 -12.97
N LEU A 154 3.84 -17.94 -13.23
CA LEU A 154 3.42 -17.55 -14.58
C LEU A 154 4.57 -16.98 -15.41
N GLY A 155 5.44 -16.16 -14.80
CA GLY A 155 6.67 -15.68 -15.43
C GLY A 155 7.62 -16.83 -15.81
N LEU A 156 7.82 -17.81 -14.94
CA LEU A 156 8.65 -18.99 -15.24
C LEU A 156 8.08 -19.84 -16.37
N ILE A 157 6.74 -19.93 -16.49
CA ILE A 157 6.07 -20.60 -17.62
C ILE A 157 6.31 -19.81 -18.91
N ALA A 158 6.18 -18.49 -18.87
CA ALA A 158 6.44 -17.62 -20.03
C ALA A 158 7.90 -17.72 -20.51
N GLU A 159 8.84 -17.93 -19.60
CA GLU A 159 10.26 -18.18 -19.89
C GLU A 159 10.57 -19.64 -20.29
N GLY A 160 9.58 -20.54 -20.28
CA GLY A 160 9.76 -21.96 -20.59
C GLY A 160 10.53 -22.76 -19.51
N LYS A 161 10.71 -22.19 -18.32
CA LYS A 161 11.44 -22.81 -17.19
C LYS A 161 10.55 -23.69 -16.30
N MET A 162 9.23 -23.60 -16.45
CA MET A 162 8.25 -24.40 -15.73
C MET A 162 7.18 -24.91 -16.70
N PRO A 163 6.83 -26.20 -16.68
CA PRO A 163 5.73 -26.70 -17.49
C PRO A 163 4.39 -26.21 -16.91
N ALA A 164 3.49 -25.77 -17.79
CA ALA A 164 2.16 -25.27 -17.40
C ALA A 164 1.36 -26.31 -16.58
N ALA A 165 1.50 -27.60 -16.91
CA ALA A 165 0.84 -28.69 -16.19
C ALA A 165 1.20 -28.72 -14.70
N SER A 166 2.44 -28.39 -14.32
CA SER A 166 2.83 -28.33 -12.90
C SER A 166 2.14 -27.19 -12.15
N PHE A 167 1.91 -26.07 -12.83
CA PHE A 167 1.18 -24.96 -12.24
C PHE A 167 -0.31 -25.29 -12.10
N ASP A 168 -0.91 -25.91 -13.11
CA ASP A 168 -2.31 -26.36 -13.06
C ASP A 168 -2.54 -27.34 -11.90
N ASP A 169 -1.65 -28.31 -11.72
CA ASP A 169 -1.72 -29.26 -10.59
C ASP A 169 -1.58 -28.55 -9.23
N MET A 170 -0.71 -27.55 -9.13
CA MET A 170 -0.56 -26.74 -7.93
C MET A 170 -1.85 -26.00 -7.59
N ILE A 171 -2.45 -25.32 -8.58
CA ILE A 171 -3.70 -24.57 -8.40
C ILE A 171 -4.84 -25.51 -8.04
N ARG A 172 -4.97 -26.66 -8.72
CA ARG A 172 -6.00 -27.67 -8.41
C ARG A 172 -5.90 -28.16 -6.97
N LYS A 173 -4.70 -28.54 -6.52
CA LYS A 173 -4.48 -29.00 -5.13
C LYS A 173 -4.85 -27.94 -4.11
N MET A 174 -4.44 -26.69 -4.36
CA MET A 174 -4.76 -25.56 -3.51
C MET A 174 -6.26 -25.28 -3.48
N CYS A 175 -6.95 -25.27 -4.62
CA CYS A 175 -8.41 -25.13 -4.68
C CYS A 175 -9.12 -26.23 -3.89
N CYS A 176 -8.72 -27.50 -4.05
CA CYS A 176 -9.29 -28.60 -3.28
C CYS A 176 -9.09 -28.38 -1.77
N SER A 177 -7.87 -28.04 -1.35
CA SER A 177 -7.55 -27.76 0.06
C SER A 177 -8.38 -26.62 0.64
N LEU A 178 -8.52 -25.52 -0.11
CA LEU A 178 -9.31 -24.37 0.29
C LEU A 178 -10.79 -24.73 0.40
N VAL A 179 -11.35 -25.47 -0.56
CA VAL A 179 -12.75 -25.90 -0.50
C VAL A 179 -13.00 -26.79 0.72
N GLU A 180 -12.13 -27.76 0.99
CA GLU A 180 -12.25 -28.60 2.19
C GLU A 180 -12.18 -27.77 3.49
N GLY A 181 -11.25 -26.81 3.58
CA GLY A 181 -11.15 -25.91 4.72
C GLY A 181 -12.41 -25.04 4.92
N MET A 182 -12.99 -24.56 3.81
CA MET A 182 -14.13 -23.66 3.83
C MET A 182 -15.47 -24.37 4.10
N LYS A 183 -15.59 -25.69 3.91
CA LYS A 183 -16.81 -26.44 4.26
C LYS A 183 -17.23 -26.30 5.72
N THR A 184 -16.27 -26.01 6.60
CA THR A 184 -16.50 -25.86 8.04
C THR A 184 -16.89 -24.43 8.44
N VAL A 185 -16.71 -23.48 7.53
CA VAL A 185 -16.90 -22.05 7.80
C VAL A 185 -18.35 -21.68 7.53
N LYS A 186 -19.04 -21.22 8.58
CA LYS A 186 -20.38 -20.64 8.46
C LYS A 186 -20.26 -19.13 8.24
N PHE A 187 -20.94 -18.63 7.22
CA PHE A 187 -21.07 -17.21 6.91
C PHE A 187 -22.43 -16.70 7.41
N ASP A 188 -22.48 -15.56 8.10
CA ASP A 188 -23.75 -14.92 8.45
C ASP A 188 -24.27 -14.16 7.23
N LEU A 189 -25.03 -14.85 6.37
CA LEU A 189 -25.61 -14.28 5.15
C LEU A 189 -26.51 -13.06 5.44
N SER A 190 -27.10 -12.97 6.63
CA SER A 190 -27.89 -11.83 7.08
C SER A 190 -27.09 -10.52 7.18
N LYS A 191 -25.79 -10.59 7.47
CA LYS A 191 -24.90 -9.43 7.55
C LYS A 191 -24.25 -9.10 6.21
N MET A 192 -24.24 -10.06 5.28
CA MET A 192 -23.69 -9.90 3.93
C MET A 192 -24.62 -9.19 2.95
N GLY A 193 -25.83 -8.78 3.39
CA GLY A 193 -26.73 -7.97 2.59
C GLY A 193 -27.36 -8.71 1.41
N ALA A 194 -27.54 -10.03 1.51
CA ALA A 194 -28.37 -10.77 0.56
C ALA A 194 -29.82 -10.28 0.69
N GLN A 195 -30.26 -9.41 -0.23
CA GLN A 195 -31.68 -9.30 -0.53
C GLN A 195 -32.05 -10.61 -1.22
N ASP A 196 -32.89 -11.41 -0.57
CA ASP A 196 -33.65 -12.43 -1.25
C ASP A 196 -34.56 -11.73 -2.27
N GLU A 197 -34.14 -11.64 -3.54
CA GLU A 197 -35.11 -11.55 -4.64
C GLU A 197 -35.75 -12.93 -4.81
N ALA A 198 -36.60 -13.29 -3.85
CA ALA A 198 -37.66 -14.25 -4.05
C ALA A 198 -38.98 -13.45 -4.11
N ASP A 199 -39.75 -13.70 -5.17
CA ASP A 199 -41.12 -13.24 -5.41
C ASP A 199 -41.33 -11.81 -5.95
N SER A 200 -41.22 -11.68 -7.27
CA SER A 200 -42.20 -10.89 -8.05
C SER A 200 -42.24 -11.36 -9.51
N LYS A 201 -42.96 -12.45 -9.75
CA LYS A 201 -43.50 -12.77 -11.08
C LYS A 201 -44.96 -12.33 -11.12
N PRO A 202 -45.37 -11.47 -12.07
CA PRO A 202 -46.71 -11.52 -12.64
C PRO A 202 -46.77 -12.58 -13.77
#